data_AF-A0A9Q0SHM7-F1
#
_entry.id   AF-A0A9Q0SHM7-F1
#
_cell.length_a   1.000
_cell.length_b   1.000
_cell.length_c   1.000
_cell.angle_alpha   90.00
_cell.angle_beta   90.00
_cell.angle_gamma   90.00
#
_symmetry.space_group_name_H-M   'P 1'
#
loop_
_entity.id
_entity.type
_entity.pdbx_description
1 polymer ?
#
loop_
_entity_poly.entity_id
_entity_poly.type
_entity_poly.pdbx_seq_one_letter_code
_entity_poly.pdbx_strand_id
1 'polypeptide(L)'
;MTLVYVFLFEASCFAYAVIAPEFHALYVEGMVKVFTQDAKRSIFKIEELLHGKKTVELDLEAEFSSLALDIIGLGVFNYDFGSVTKESTLIKVW
;
A
#
# COMPACT_ATOMS: atom_id res chain seq x y z
N MET A 1 -11.44 35.01 4.44
CA MET A 1 -11.09 33.74 5.14
C MET A 1 -12.21 32.71 5.08
N THR A 2 -13.47 33.09 5.34
CA THR A 2 -14.63 32.17 5.34
C THR A 2 -14.94 31.53 3.96
N LEU A 3 -14.87 32.30 2.86
CA LEU A 3 -15.11 31.79 1.50
C LEU A 3 -14.12 30.70 1.06
N VAL A 4 -12.87 30.77 1.52
CA VAL A 4 -11.83 29.78 1.17
C VAL A 4 -12.09 28.44 1.84
N TYR A 5 -12.54 28.45 3.10
CA TYR A 5 -12.92 27.24 3.82
C TYR A 5 -14.16 26.56 3.24
N VAL A 6 -15.16 27.35 2.82
CA VAL A 6 -16.36 26.80 2.16
C VAL A 6 -15.98 26.13 0.84
N PHE A 7 -15.12 26.75 0.03
CA PHE A 7 -14.66 26.16 -1.23
C PHE A 7 -13.84 24.89 -1.02
N LEU A 8 -12.95 24.87 -0.01
CA LEU A 8 -12.18 23.69 0.36
C LEU A 8 -13.05 22.56 0.91
N PHE A 9 -14.10 22.88 1.66
CA PHE A 9 -15.04 21.91 2.22
C PHE A 9 -15.95 21.30 1.14
N GLU A 10 -16.44 22.11 0.20
CA GLU A 10 -17.21 21.64 -0.96
C GLU A 10 -16.37 20.73 -1.87
N ALA A 11 -15.13 21.13 -2.15
CA ALA A 11 -14.22 20.36 -2.99
C ALA A 11 -13.82 19.01 -2.36
N SER A 12 -13.57 18.96 -1.05
CA SER A 12 -13.24 17.72 -0.35
C SER A 12 -14.43 16.76 -0.28
N CYS A 13 -15.63 17.29 -0.03
CA CYS A 13 -16.86 16.50 -0.01
C CYS A 13 -17.17 15.92 -1.41
N PHE A 14 -16.95 16.69 -2.47
CA PHE A 14 -17.11 16.22 -3.85
C PHE A 14 -16.14 15.08 -4.18
N ALA A 15 -14.85 15.22 -3.84
CA ALA A 15 -13.88 14.15 -4.06
C ALA A 15 -14.27 12.87 -3.30
N TYR A 16 -14.67 12.99 -2.03
CA TYR A 16 -15.11 11.85 -1.23
C TYR A 16 -16.35 11.17 -1.81
N ALA A 17 -17.33 11.93 -2.30
CA ALA A 17 -18.56 11.41 -2.88
C ALA A 17 -18.33 10.58 -4.15
N VAL A 18 -17.27 10.87 -4.91
CA VAL A 18 -16.88 10.11 -6.11
C VAL A 18 -16.03 8.89 -5.74
N ILE A 19 -15.13 9.01 -4.76
CA ILE A 19 -14.20 7.93 -4.39
C ILE A 19 -14.87 6.85 -3.54
N ALA A 20 -15.73 7.22 -2.58
CA ALA A 20 -16.36 6.28 -1.66
C ALA A 20 -17.11 5.10 -2.34
N PRO A 21 -17.93 5.30 -3.40
CA PRO A 21 -18.65 4.19 -4.03
C PRO A 21 -17.74 3.20 -4.77
N GLU A 22 -16.51 3.59 -5.13
CA GLU A 22 -15.54 2.67 -5.77
C GLU A 22 -15.12 1.54 -4.82
N PHE A 23 -15.12 1.78 -3.50
CA PHE A 23 -14.82 0.79 -2.45
C PHE A 23 -16.03 -0.08 -2.08
N HIS A 24 -16.79 -0.54 -3.08
CA HIS A 24 -17.93 -1.44 -2.88
C HIS A 24 -17.49 -2.86 -2.48
N ALA A 25 -18.42 -3.69 -2.03
CA ALA A 25 -18.11 -5.01 -1.48
C ALA A 25 -17.31 -5.93 -2.43
N LEU A 26 -17.61 -5.90 -3.74
CA LEU A 26 -16.86 -6.69 -4.73
C LEU A 26 -15.42 -6.19 -4.92
N TYR A 27 -15.19 -4.87 -4.83
CA TYR A 27 -13.85 -4.31 -4.82
C TYR A 27 -13.06 -4.81 -3.61
N VAL A 28 -13.65 -4.74 -2.41
CA VAL A 28 -13.00 -5.21 -1.18
C VAL A 28 -12.69 -6.71 -1.25
N GLU A 29 -13.61 -7.53 -1.78
CA GLU A 29 -13.38 -8.96 -2.01
C GLU A 29 -12.22 -9.20 -2.99
N GLY A 30 -12.14 -8.41 -4.07
CA GLY A 30 -11.00 -8.41 -4.99
C GLY A 30 -9.69 -8.04 -4.30
N MET A 31 -9.71 -7.04 -3.41
CA MET A 31 -8.54 -6.60 -2.65
C MET A 31 -7.96 -7.69 -1.77
N VAL A 32 -8.78 -8.54 -1.13
CA VAL A 32 -8.28 -9.65 -0.32
C VAL A 32 -7.31 -10.54 -1.10
N LYS A 33 -7.52 -10.70 -2.42
CA LYS A 33 -6.61 -11.47 -3.28
C LYS A 33 -5.26 -10.77 -3.45
N VAL A 34 -5.27 -9.45 -3.67
CA VAL A 34 -4.05 -8.63 -3.78
C VAL A 34 -3.27 -8.64 -2.47
N PHE A 35 -3.93 -8.38 -1.33
CA PHE A 35 -3.33 -8.47 0.00
C PHE A 35 -2.66 -9.84 0.23
N THR A 36 -3.35 -10.93 -0.12
CA THR A 36 -2.81 -12.28 0.07
C THR A 36 -1.61 -12.56 -0.83
N GLN A 37 -1.61 -12.06 -2.07
CA GLN A 37 -0.51 -12.25 -3.01
C GLN A 37 0.74 -11.49 -2.57
N ASP A 38 0.62 -10.22 -2.19
CA ASP A 38 1.76 -9.40 -1.79
C ASP A 38 2.30 -9.82 -0.41
N ALA A 39 1.43 -10.23 0.51
CA ALA A 39 1.85 -10.83 1.78
C ALA A 39 2.68 -12.10 1.55
N LYS A 40 2.30 -12.95 0.58
CA LYS A 40 3.10 -14.13 0.21
C LYS A 40 4.47 -13.77 -0.34
N ARG A 41 4.57 -12.71 -1.16
CA ARG A 41 5.86 -12.20 -1.66
C ARG A 41 6.77 -11.76 -0.50
N SER A 42 6.20 -11.05 0.47
CA SER A 42 6.94 -10.62 1.67
C SER A 42 7.39 -11.80 2.54
N ILE A 43 6.52 -12.79 2.77
CA ILE A 43 6.88 -14.02 3.49
C ILE A 43 8.03 -14.74 2.80
N PHE A 44 7.95 -14.92 1.47
CA PHE A 44 9.01 -15.59 0.70
C PHE A 44 10.36 -14.88 0.84
N LYS A 45 10.36 -13.54 0.78
CA LYS A 45 11.55 -12.72 1.02
C LYS A 45 12.16 -12.95 2.41
N ILE A 46 11.31 -12.99 3.45
CA ILE A 46 11.76 -13.23 4.83
C ILE A 46 12.30 -14.67 4.98
N GLU A 47 11.64 -15.66 4.37
CA GLU A 47 12.10 -17.05 4.36
C GLU A 47 13.47 -17.19 3.66
N GLU A 48 13.68 -16.50 2.53
CA GLU A 48 14.98 -16.45 1.86
C GLU A 48 16.07 -15.81 2.72
N LEU A 49 15.74 -14.73 3.46
CA LEU A 49 16.67 -14.09 4.39
C LEU A 49 17.04 -14.99 5.58
N LEU A 50 16.12 -15.88 5.98
CA LEU A 50 16.31 -16.86 7.04
C LEU A 50 17.02 -18.14 6.59
N HIS A 51 17.16 -18.42 5.29
CA HIS A 51 17.79 -19.65 4.81
C HIS A 51 19.20 -19.84 5.39
N GLY A 52 19.31 -20.76 6.36
CA GLY A 52 20.57 -21.11 7.02
C GLY A 52 20.97 -20.23 8.21
N LYS A 53 20.16 -19.23 8.60
CA LYS A 53 20.41 -18.35 9.76
C LYS A 53 19.38 -18.62 10.87
N LYS A 54 19.84 -18.65 12.12
CA LYS A 54 18.93 -18.74 13.29
C LYS A 54 18.22 -17.43 13.61
N THR A 55 18.83 -16.31 13.22
CA THR A 55 18.34 -14.97 13.50
C THR A 55 18.71 -14.06 12.33
N VAL A 56 17.80 -13.17 11.95
CA VAL A 56 18.04 -12.11 10.98
C VAL A 56 17.52 -10.80 11.59
N GLU A 57 18.30 -9.73 11.46
CA GLU A 57 17.83 -8.38 11.78
C GLU A 57 17.12 -7.84 10.54
N LEU A 58 15.91 -7.31 10.73
CA LEU A 58 15.04 -6.89 9.65
C LEU A 58 14.33 -5.61 10.08
N ASP A 59 14.37 -4.59 9.24
CA ASP A 59 13.63 -3.34 9.43
C ASP A 59 12.17 -3.55 9.00
N LEU A 60 11.31 -3.79 9.97
CA LEU A 60 9.89 -4.02 9.74
C LEU A 60 9.16 -2.77 9.23
N GLU A 61 9.63 -1.57 9.59
CA GLU A 61 9.00 -0.32 9.14
C GLU A 61 9.19 -0.14 7.63
N ALA A 62 10.40 -0.36 7.15
CA ALA A 62 10.71 -0.30 5.72
C ALA A 62 9.96 -1.38 4.93
N GLU A 63 9.85 -2.61 5.47
CA GLU A 63 9.14 -3.68 4.76
C GLU A 63 7.64 -3.49 4.71
N PHE A 64 7.00 -3.09 5.82
CA PHE A 64 5.57 -2.83 5.79
C PHE A 64 5.22 -1.61 4.94
N SER A 65 6.09 -0.60 4.90
CA SER A 65 5.92 0.57 4.01
C SER A 65 6.00 0.18 2.54
N SER A 66 6.94 -0.70 2.18
CA SER A 66 7.05 -1.24 0.81
C SER A 66 5.88 -2.16 0.44
N LEU A 67 5.44 -3.01 1.36
CA LEU A 67 4.26 -3.86 1.18
C LEU A 67 2.98 -3.02 0.98
N ALA A 68 2.78 -1.99 1.80
CA ALA A 68 1.63 -1.09 1.67
C ALA A 68 1.63 -0.33 0.33
N LEU A 69 2.81 0.06 -0.15
CA LEU A 69 2.95 0.72 -1.45
C LEU A 69 2.53 -0.20 -2.61
N ASP A 70 2.96 -1.46 -2.59
CA ASP A 70 2.57 -2.45 -3.62
C ASP A 70 1.05 -2.72 -3.60
N ILE A 71 0.47 -2.88 -2.41
CA ILE A 71 -0.98 -3.12 -2.23
C ILE A 71 -1.80 -1.96 -2.79
N ILE A 72 -1.44 -0.71 -2.49
CA ILE A 72 -2.15 0.47 -3.01
C ILE A 72 -1.91 0.62 -4.52
N GLY A 73 -0.70 0.32 -4.99
CA GLY A 73 -0.36 0.31 -6.41
C GLY A 73 -1.24 -0.63 -7.22
N LEU A 74 -1.28 -1.91 -6.85
CA LEU A 74 -2.08 -2.91 -7.53
C LEU A 74 -3.58 -2.71 -7.28
N GLY A 75 -3.96 -2.27 -6.08
CA GLY A 75 -5.35 -2.14 -5.71
C GLY A 75 -6.08 -0.95 -6.35
N VAL A 76 -5.45 0.23 -6.32
CA VAL A 76 -6.07 1.49 -6.76
C VAL A 76 -5.64 1.86 -8.17
N PHE A 77 -4.39 1.61 -8.54
CA PHE A 77 -3.82 2.04 -9.82
C PHE A 77 -3.57 0.89 -10.80
N ASN A 78 -3.78 -0.37 -10.37
CA ASN A 78 -3.41 -1.56 -11.11
C ASN A 78 -1.94 -1.52 -11.62
N TYR A 79 -1.04 -1.02 -10.76
CA TYR A 79 0.38 -0.83 -11.04
C TYR A 79 1.23 -1.59 -10.01
N ASP A 80 2.08 -2.51 -10.48
CA ASP A 80 3.04 -3.24 -9.65
C ASP A 80 4.29 -2.36 -9.44
N PHE A 81 4.46 -1.79 -8.24
CA PHE A 81 5.68 -1.04 -7.92
C PHE A 81 6.88 -1.97 -7.77
N GLY A 82 6.66 -3.25 -7.46
CA GLY A 82 7.70 -4.22 -7.15
C GLY A 82 8.55 -3.84 -5.94
N SER A 83 8.02 -2.98 -5.05
CA SER A 83 8.77 -2.41 -3.92
C SER A 83 9.19 -3.45 -2.88
N VAL A 84 8.47 -4.57 -2.78
CA VAL A 84 8.89 -5.73 -1.98
C VAL A 84 10.17 -6.37 -2.53
N THR A 85 10.43 -6.31 -3.84
CA THR A 85 11.59 -6.97 -4.50
C THR A 85 12.77 -6.04 -4.82
N LYS A 86 12.52 -4.76 -5.05
CA LYS A 86 13.53 -3.71 -5.14
C LYS A 86 13.12 -2.61 -4.19
N GLU A 87 13.97 -2.25 -3.23
CA GLU A 87 13.73 -1.07 -2.40
C GLU A 87 13.34 0.09 -3.31
N SER A 88 12.11 0.56 -3.16
CA SER A 88 11.67 1.77 -3.82
C SER A 88 12.47 2.91 -3.20
N THR A 89 13.26 3.60 -4.02
CA THR A 89 14.00 4.81 -3.64
C THR A 89 13.13 5.95 -3.09
N LEU A 90 11.81 5.76 -3.01
CA LEU A 90 10.83 6.71 -2.52
C LEU A 90 10.75 6.77 -0.98
N ILE A 91 11.26 5.77 -0.25
CA ILE A 91 11.27 5.77 1.22
C ILE A 91 12.73 5.88 1.69
N LYS A 92 13.28 7.09 1.59
CA LYS A 92 14.33 7.52 2.52
C LYS A 92 13.66 8.55 3.43
N VAL A 93 13.53 8.16 4.69
CA VAL A 93 13.00 8.91 5.82
C VAL A 93 13.36 10.40 5.70
N TRP A 94 12.34 11.27 5.78
CA TRP A 94 12.52 12.68 6.11
C TRP A 94 12.83 12.82 7.61
#